data_AF-A0A538KBZ5-F1
#
_entry.id   AF-A0A538KBZ5-F1
#
_cell.length_a   1.000
_cell.length_b   1.000
_cell.length_c   1.000
_cell.angle_alpha   90.00
_cell.angle_beta   90.00
_cell.angle_gamma   90.00
#
_symmetry.space_group_name_H-M   'P 1'
#
loop_
_entity.id
_entity.type
_entity.pdbx_description
1 polymer ?
#
loop_
_entity_poly.entity_id
_entity_poly.type
_entity_poly.pdbx_seq_one_letter_code
_entity_poly.pdbx_strand_id
1 'polypeptide(L)'
;MLIADKLNNRLLEVTPQGKIVWRFPRSGDLTGGQSFLIPDDAFYANGGRQIIATQEDNYVISVIDTATHKILYRYGHPGVPGSSANYVFNPDDAIQLRNGNIIAADIKNCRLIEIRPQQHNLAAQLGETGNCVHDPPNAFGSPNGAFPISGGGAVVTEINGDWVDVFDRNGKLTAATNPPGYGYPSDTNEVRPGVYLTVDYEQPGGIMEFDAHGKVLWRYAPSGPDELNHPSLALPLPNGDVLANDDYNHRVIVVDPRTNRIVWQYGHTGVTGTSPGYLNNPDGVDLASPHSLIDRFPGVRGLPGH
;
A
#
# COMPACT_ATOMS: atom_id res chain seq x y z
N MET A 1 -11.77 -8.77 -4.04
CA MET A 1 -10.89 -7.60 -3.82
C MET A 1 -10.89 -7.32 -2.34
N LEU A 2 -9.70 -7.20 -1.77
CA LEU A 2 -9.45 -6.78 -0.40
C LEU A 2 -9.55 -5.25 -0.32
N ILE A 3 -10.14 -4.74 0.75
CA ILE A 3 -10.25 -3.33 1.07
C ILE A 3 -9.91 -3.15 2.55
N ALA A 4 -8.97 -2.27 2.86
CA ALA A 4 -8.74 -1.76 4.19
C ALA A 4 -9.70 -0.59 4.44
N ASP A 5 -10.75 -0.84 5.22
CA ASP A 5 -11.77 0.14 5.56
C ASP A 5 -11.35 0.82 6.87
N LYS A 6 -10.34 1.69 6.76
CA LYS A 6 -9.45 2.20 7.82
C LYS A 6 -10.21 2.69 9.04
N LEU A 7 -11.11 3.67 8.86
CA LEU A 7 -11.84 4.27 10.00
C LEU A 7 -13.00 3.39 10.52
N ASN A 8 -13.29 2.28 9.84
CA ASN A 8 -14.18 1.23 10.37
C ASN A 8 -13.41 0.10 11.08
N ASN A 9 -12.09 0.20 11.22
CA ASN A 9 -11.22 -0.78 11.90
C ASN A 9 -11.38 -2.20 11.35
N ARG A 10 -11.55 -2.34 10.04
CA ARG A 10 -11.82 -3.64 9.42
C ARG A 10 -11.20 -3.79 8.04
N LEU A 11 -10.95 -5.04 7.67
CA LEU A 11 -10.66 -5.48 6.32
C LEU A 11 -11.91 -6.17 5.75
N LEU A 12 -12.17 -5.97 4.47
CA LEU A 12 -13.26 -6.61 3.73
C LEU A 12 -12.74 -7.29 2.48
N GLU A 13 -13.29 -8.46 2.13
CA GLU A 13 -13.21 -8.98 0.77
C GLU A 13 -14.56 -8.82 0.08
N VAL A 14 -14.56 -8.19 -1.08
CA VAL A 14 -15.75 -7.87 -1.87
C VAL A 14 -15.66 -8.48 -3.27
N THR A 15 -16.76 -9.07 -3.76
CA THR A 15 -16.86 -9.58 -5.14
C THR A 15 -17.13 -8.45 -6.15
N PRO A 16 -16.97 -8.68 -7.47
CA PRO A 16 -17.33 -7.68 -8.49
C PRO A 16 -18.79 -7.22 -8.43
N GLN A 17 -19.69 -8.00 -7.83
CA GLN A 17 -21.10 -7.64 -7.63
C GLN A 17 -21.35 -6.83 -6.33
N GLY A 18 -20.29 -6.45 -5.61
CA GLY A 18 -20.40 -5.71 -4.34
C GLY A 18 -20.79 -6.56 -3.14
N LYS A 19 -20.69 -7.89 -3.22
CA LYS A 19 -20.99 -8.78 -2.08
C LYS A 19 -19.76 -8.92 -1.19
N ILE A 20 -19.92 -8.64 0.11
CA ILE A 20 -18.91 -8.98 1.12
C ILE A 20 -18.87 -10.50 1.30
N VAL A 21 -17.70 -11.12 1.08
CA VAL A 21 -17.47 -12.57 1.21
C VAL A 21 -16.52 -12.92 2.35
N TRP A 22 -15.73 -11.97 2.82
CA TRP A 22 -14.85 -12.13 3.98
C TRP A 22 -14.75 -10.80 4.74
N ARG A 23 -14.47 -10.88 6.05
CA ARG A 23 -14.19 -9.72 6.90
C ARG A 23 -13.29 -10.07 8.07
N PHE A 24 -12.51 -9.10 8.51
CA PHE A 24 -11.73 -9.18 9.74
C PHE A 24 -11.61 -7.82 10.43
N PRO A 25 -11.66 -7.75 11.77
CA PRO A 25 -12.04 -8.82 12.67
C PRO A 25 -13.56 -9.03 12.67
N ARG A 26 -14.00 -10.25 12.98
CA ARG A 26 -15.38 -10.53 13.43
C ARG A 26 -15.43 -10.51 14.96
N SER A 27 -16.64 -10.47 15.49
CA SER A 27 -16.86 -10.71 16.91
C SER A 27 -16.24 -12.04 17.33
N GLY A 28 -15.31 -12.00 18.28
CA GLY A 28 -14.59 -13.17 18.80
C GLY A 28 -13.30 -13.56 18.07
N ASP A 29 -12.94 -12.91 16.95
CA ASP A 29 -11.69 -13.23 16.23
C ASP A 29 -10.45 -12.74 17.03
N LEU A 30 -10.54 -11.59 17.71
CA LEU A 30 -9.46 -11.04 18.53
C LEU A 30 -9.49 -11.65 19.94
N THR A 31 -8.32 -12.06 20.43
CA THR A 31 -8.16 -12.72 21.75
C THR A 31 -7.25 -11.91 22.68
N GLY A 32 -7.43 -12.05 23.99
CA GLY A 32 -6.43 -11.62 25.00
C GLY A 32 -5.80 -10.24 24.79
N GLY A 33 -6.59 -9.17 24.90
CA GLY A 33 -6.08 -7.78 24.79
C GLY A 33 -5.62 -7.37 23.39
N GLN A 34 -5.73 -8.24 22.37
CA GLN A 34 -5.49 -7.87 20.98
C GLN A 34 -6.49 -6.80 20.52
N SER A 35 -5.96 -5.78 19.86
CA SER A 35 -6.72 -4.78 19.11
C SER A 35 -6.35 -4.88 17.63
N PHE A 36 -7.26 -4.52 16.73
CA PHE A 36 -6.97 -4.28 15.32
C PHE A 36 -7.71 -3.01 14.95
N LEU A 37 -6.95 -1.94 14.78
CA LEU A 37 -7.44 -0.57 14.69
C LEU A 37 -6.73 0.12 13.53
N ILE A 38 -7.49 0.91 12.79
CA ILE A 38 -7.02 1.79 11.71
C ILE A 38 -6.09 1.00 10.77
N PRO A 39 -6.56 -0.11 10.17
CA PRO A 39 -5.79 -0.76 9.12
C PRO A 39 -5.64 0.23 7.99
N ASP A 40 -4.40 0.60 7.73
CA ASP A 40 -4.06 1.58 6.73
C ASP A 40 -4.05 0.87 5.38
N ASP A 41 -2.96 0.16 5.10
CA ASP A 41 -2.85 -0.68 3.94
C ASP A 41 -3.03 -2.18 4.23
N ALA A 42 -3.44 -2.94 3.22
CA ALA A 42 -3.56 -4.39 3.34
C ALA A 42 -3.41 -5.14 2.01
N PHE A 43 -2.51 -6.13 2.00
CA PHE A 43 -2.18 -6.94 0.83
C PHE A 43 -2.30 -8.43 1.11
N TYR A 44 -2.74 -9.19 0.11
CA TYR A 44 -2.69 -10.65 0.19
C TYR A 44 -1.26 -11.16 0.14
N ALA A 45 -1.02 -12.25 0.84
CA ALA A 45 0.24 -12.96 0.88
C ALA A 45 0.02 -14.48 0.84
N ASN A 46 1.09 -15.22 0.54
CA ASN A 46 1.10 -16.68 0.56
C ASN A 46 -0.06 -17.31 -0.25
N GLY A 47 -0.28 -16.81 -1.48
CA GLY A 47 -1.36 -17.26 -2.37
C GLY A 47 -2.77 -17.00 -1.82
N GLY A 48 -2.95 -15.90 -1.08
CA GLY A 48 -4.22 -15.51 -0.47
C GLY A 48 -4.54 -16.19 0.86
N ARG A 49 -3.63 -17.02 1.39
CA ARG A 49 -3.80 -17.67 2.71
C ARG A 49 -3.53 -16.71 3.88
N GLN A 50 -2.82 -15.63 3.60
CA GLN A 50 -2.48 -14.61 4.58
C GLN A 50 -2.82 -13.23 4.03
N ILE A 51 -3.05 -12.29 4.94
CA ILE A 51 -3.12 -10.87 4.65
C ILE A 51 -2.12 -10.19 5.56
N ILE A 52 -1.24 -9.37 4.99
CA ILE A 52 -0.44 -8.41 5.75
C ILE A 52 -1.20 -7.09 5.78
N ALA A 53 -1.29 -6.49 6.96
CA ALA A 53 -1.91 -5.19 7.14
C ALA A 53 -1.02 -4.30 7.99
N THR A 54 -0.82 -3.08 7.54
CA THR A 54 -0.24 -2.01 8.34
C THR A 54 -1.34 -1.33 9.12
N GLN A 55 -0.96 -0.76 10.26
CA GLN A 55 -1.84 0.02 11.10
C GLN A 55 -1.06 1.27 11.45
N GLU A 56 -0.93 2.18 10.48
CA GLU A 56 -0.01 3.32 10.47
C GLU A 56 -0.07 4.12 11.79
N ASP A 57 -1.26 4.60 12.14
CA ASP A 57 -1.55 5.37 13.36
C ASP A 57 -1.55 4.55 14.66
N ASN A 58 -1.42 3.23 14.55
CA ASN A 58 -1.34 2.32 15.68
C ASN A 58 0.04 1.63 15.77
N TYR A 59 0.99 2.00 14.89
CA TYR A 59 2.41 1.64 14.96
C TYR A 59 2.67 0.13 14.98
N VAL A 60 1.95 -0.63 14.16
CA VAL A 60 2.10 -2.09 14.10
C VAL A 60 1.80 -2.65 12.71
N ILE A 61 2.59 -3.62 12.29
CA ILE A 61 2.35 -4.45 11.11
C ILE A 61 1.81 -5.79 11.61
N SER A 62 0.68 -6.26 11.07
CA SER A 62 0.04 -7.51 11.45
C SER A 62 -0.06 -8.48 10.26
N VAL A 63 0.25 -9.76 10.46
CA VAL A 63 -0.04 -10.83 9.49
C VAL A 63 -1.21 -11.65 9.99
N ILE A 64 -2.22 -11.82 9.16
CA ILE A 64 -3.51 -12.43 9.48
C ILE A 64 -3.71 -13.68 8.63
N ASP A 65 -4.15 -14.78 9.25
CA ASP A 65 -4.56 -16.00 8.55
C ASP A 65 -6.00 -15.86 8.04
N THR A 66 -6.21 -16.03 6.74
CA THR A 66 -7.53 -15.80 6.13
C THR A 66 -8.55 -16.88 6.49
N ALA A 67 -8.10 -18.12 6.75
CA ALA A 67 -8.99 -19.24 7.07
C ALA A 67 -9.44 -19.23 8.54
N THR A 68 -8.52 -18.99 9.47
CA THR A 68 -8.77 -19.05 10.91
C THR A 68 -9.12 -17.70 11.53
N HIS A 69 -8.93 -16.61 10.79
CA HIS A 69 -9.15 -15.23 11.25
C HIS A 69 -8.33 -14.90 12.49
N LYS A 70 -7.08 -15.34 12.52
CA LYS A 70 -6.15 -15.09 13.63
C LYS A 70 -5.01 -14.22 13.16
N ILE A 71 -4.59 -13.29 14.02
CA ILE A 71 -3.30 -12.61 13.87
C ILE A 71 -2.21 -13.63 14.18
N LEU A 72 -1.40 -13.95 13.17
CA LEU A 72 -0.29 -14.91 13.25
C LEU A 72 0.99 -14.25 13.75
N TYR A 73 1.20 -12.99 13.40
CA TYR A 73 2.46 -12.28 13.65
C TYR A 73 2.22 -10.78 13.78
N ARG A 74 3.08 -10.12 14.55
CA ARG A 74 3.16 -8.65 14.65
C ARG A 74 4.60 -8.19 14.71
N TYR A 75 4.87 -7.05 14.08
CA TYR A 75 6.08 -6.27 14.28
C TYR A 75 5.69 -4.84 14.65
N GLY A 76 6.21 -4.32 15.76
CA GLY A 76 5.72 -3.08 16.37
C GLY A 76 4.88 -3.30 17.63
N HIS A 77 4.50 -2.20 18.27
CA HIS A 77 3.76 -2.18 19.53
C HIS A 77 2.52 -1.28 19.37
N PRO A 78 1.29 -1.85 19.39
CA PRO A 78 0.05 -1.09 19.24
C PRO A 78 0.01 0.16 20.13
N GLY A 79 -0.08 1.34 19.51
CA GLY A 79 -0.17 2.64 20.19
C GLY A 79 1.14 3.17 20.79
N VAL A 80 2.27 2.48 20.57
CA VAL A 80 3.60 2.92 21.03
C VAL A 80 4.57 3.02 19.85
N PRO A 81 4.81 4.24 19.32
CA PRO A 81 5.75 4.43 18.22
C PRO A 81 7.20 4.30 18.70
N GLY A 82 8.12 4.03 17.77
CA GLY A 82 9.54 4.11 18.03
C GLY A 82 10.39 3.58 16.88
N SER A 83 11.71 3.61 17.05
CA SER A 83 12.66 3.18 16.03
C SER A 83 13.59 2.04 16.44
N SER A 84 13.54 1.66 17.73
CA SER A 84 14.33 0.55 18.28
C SER A 84 13.84 -0.81 17.74
N ALA A 85 14.56 -1.89 18.03
CA ALA A 85 14.18 -3.22 17.58
C ALA A 85 12.73 -3.56 17.98
N ASN A 86 11.93 -4.02 17.00
CA ASN A 86 10.49 -4.28 17.14
C ASN A 86 9.63 -3.03 17.39
N TYR A 87 10.10 -1.85 17.02
CA TYR A 87 9.29 -0.63 16.94
C TYR A 87 9.31 -0.08 15.52
N VAL A 88 8.19 0.51 15.15
CA VAL A 88 7.94 1.24 13.90
C VAL A 88 7.21 2.54 14.25
N PHE A 89 7.24 3.52 13.37
CA PHE A 89 6.59 4.80 13.54
C PHE A 89 5.96 5.23 12.22
N ASN A 90 4.62 5.11 12.17
CA ASN A 90 3.80 5.26 10.97
C ASN A 90 4.27 4.34 9.83
N PRO A 91 4.14 3.01 9.99
CA PRO A 91 4.32 2.11 8.85
C PRO A 91 3.11 2.22 7.91
N ASP A 92 3.26 2.81 6.73
CA ASP A 92 2.21 2.88 5.69
C ASP A 92 2.08 1.54 4.99
N ASP A 93 3.16 1.14 4.31
CA ASP A 93 3.15 -0.03 3.47
C ASP A 93 3.93 -1.19 4.08
N ALA A 94 3.40 -2.39 3.90
CA ALA A 94 4.16 -3.61 4.14
C ALA A 94 3.75 -4.73 3.19
N ILE A 95 4.74 -5.28 2.47
CA ILE A 95 4.56 -6.41 1.56
C ILE A 95 5.22 -7.65 2.12
N GLN A 96 4.44 -8.71 2.32
CA GLN A 96 4.98 -10.03 2.67
C GLN A 96 5.40 -10.78 1.40
N LEU A 97 6.70 -11.01 1.26
CA LEU A 97 7.32 -11.69 0.13
C LEU A 97 7.08 -13.21 0.17
N ARG A 98 7.30 -13.88 -0.97
CA ARG A 98 7.08 -15.35 -1.09
C ARG A 98 7.98 -16.20 -0.19
N ASN A 99 9.12 -15.68 0.24
CA ASN A 99 10.00 -16.35 1.21
C ASN A 99 9.54 -16.15 2.67
N GLY A 100 8.49 -15.36 2.90
CA GLY A 100 7.93 -15.06 4.21
C GLY A 100 8.50 -13.81 4.88
N ASN A 101 9.56 -13.20 4.33
CA ASN A 101 10.06 -11.91 4.81
C ASN A 101 9.06 -10.81 4.50
N ILE A 102 9.13 -9.72 5.26
CA ILE A 102 8.26 -8.54 5.07
C ILE A 102 9.18 -7.37 4.74
N ILE A 103 8.90 -6.65 3.67
CA ILE A 103 9.46 -5.32 3.44
C ILE A 103 8.42 -4.29 3.87
N ALA A 104 8.86 -3.21 4.51
CA ALA A 104 7.96 -2.15 4.95
C ALA A 104 8.63 -0.78 4.86
N ALA A 105 7.81 0.22 4.58
CA ALA A 105 8.17 1.63 4.73
C ALA A 105 7.83 2.08 6.16
N ASP A 106 8.78 2.70 6.85
CA ASP A 106 8.64 3.13 8.24
C ASP A 106 8.74 4.65 8.28
N ILE A 107 7.65 5.32 7.84
CA ILE A 107 7.64 6.70 7.32
C ILE A 107 8.34 7.66 8.27
N LYS A 108 7.89 7.76 9.52
CA LYS A 108 8.40 8.76 10.48
C LYS A 108 9.77 8.40 11.05
N ASN A 109 10.24 7.18 10.81
CA ASN A 109 11.62 6.78 11.05
C ASN A 109 12.50 6.95 9.79
N CYS A 110 11.93 7.34 8.64
CA CYS A 110 12.65 7.71 7.42
C CYS A 110 13.57 6.60 6.91
N ARG A 111 13.06 5.36 6.90
CA ARG A 111 13.80 4.17 6.51
C ARG A 111 12.89 3.12 5.87
N LEU A 112 13.51 2.21 5.13
CA LEU A 112 12.89 0.96 4.68
C LEU A 112 13.46 -0.18 5.50
N ILE A 113 12.62 -1.11 5.92
CA ILE A 113 13.03 -2.26 6.74
C ILE A 113 12.62 -3.58 6.10
N GLU A 114 13.49 -4.58 6.23
CA GLU A 114 13.14 -5.97 5.95
C GLU A 114 13.07 -6.73 7.27
N ILE A 115 11.92 -7.34 7.57
CA ILE A 115 11.67 -8.10 8.79
C ILE A 115 11.69 -9.58 8.43
N ARG A 116 12.31 -10.42 9.28
CA ARG A 116 12.16 -11.88 9.23
C ARG A 116 11.22 -12.35 10.34
N PRO A 117 9.95 -12.68 10.03
CA PRO A 117 8.98 -13.03 11.07
C PRO A 117 9.38 -14.22 11.94
N GLN A 118 10.11 -15.21 11.38
CA GLN A 118 10.54 -16.40 12.12
C GLN A 118 11.56 -16.08 13.22
N GLN A 119 12.42 -15.08 13.02
CA GLN A 119 13.45 -14.66 13.97
C GLN A 119 13.04 -13.42 14.77
N HIS A 120 11.93 -12.77 14.40
CA HIS A 120 11.44 -11.54 15.00
C HIS A 120 12.49 -10.42 15.05
N ASN A 121 13.24 -10.25 13.96
CA ASN A 121 14.29 -9.25 13.84
C ASN A 121 14.33 -8.63 12.44
N LEU A 122 15.13 -7.56 12.30
CA LEU A 122 15.42 -6.98 11.01
C LEU A 122 16.48 -7.81 10.27
N ALA A 123 16.19 -8.15 9.02
CA ALA A 123 17.14 -8.71 8.06
C ALA A 123 18.08 -7.66 7.49
N ALA A 124 17.52 -6.49 7.16
CA ALA A 124 18.15 -5.41 6.46
C ALA A 124 17.40 -4.10 6.75
N GLN A 125 18.08 -2.99 6.50
CA GLN A 125 17.53 -1.64 6.52
C GLN A 125 18.19 -0.86 5.40
N LEU A 126 17.41 -0.07 4.66
CA LEU A 126 17.91 1.01 3.82
C LEU A 126 17.51 2.33 4.46
N GLY A 127 18.35 3.36 4.31
CA GLY A 127 18.16 4.63 4.99
C GLY A 127 18.74 4.66 6.40
N GLU A 128 19.15 5.84 6.84
CA GLU A 128 19.53 6.14 8.21
C GLU A 128 18.30 6.59 9.00
N THR A 129 18.01 5.89 10.10
CA THR A 129 16.87 6.17 10.96
C THR A 129 16.84 7.64 11.41
N GLY A 130 15.74 8.33 11.11
CA GLY A 130 15.52 9.73 11.47
C GLY A 130 16.19 10.75 10.53
N ASN A 131 16.90 10.29 9.50
CA ASN A 131 17.43 11.15 8.45
C ASN A 131 16.42 11.26 7.30
N CYS A 132 15.53 12.25 7.41
CA CYS A 132 14.38 12.43 6.53
C CYS A 132 14.67 13.32 5.31
N VAL A 133 15.83 13.12 4.68
CA VAL A 133 16.23 13.82 3.45
C VAL A 133 16.29 12.81 2.30
N HIS A 134 16.03 13.29 1.09
CA HIS A 134 16.22 12.49 -0.11
C HIS A 134 17.73 12.33 -0.41
N ASP A 135 18.32 11.19 -0.05
CA ASP A 135 19.65 10.74 -0.48
C ASP A 135 19.70 9.20 -0.61
N PRO A 136 18.95 8.59 -1.53
CA PRO A 136 18.81 7.14 -1.55
C PRO A 136 20.07 6.44 -2.10
N PRO A 137 20.46 5.26 -1.56
CA PRO A 137 19.78 4.48 -0.53
C PRO A 137 20.19 4.84 0.92
N ASN A 138 20.97 5.92 1.12
CA ASN A 138 21.53 6.26 2.44
C ASN A 138 20.51 6.95 3.36
N ALA A 139 19.57 7.70 2.80
CA ALA A 139 18.48 8.37 3.52
C ALA A 139 17.25 8.49 2.61
N PHE A 140 16.07 8.59 3.22
CA PHE A 140 14.79 8.74 2.52
C PHE A 140 13.97 9.85 3.17
N GLY A 141 13.40 10.73 2.36
CA GLY A 141 12.48 11.79 2.75
C GLY A 141 11.09 11.28 3.10
N SER A 142 10.92 10.62 4.24
CA SER A 142 9.64 10.03 4.67
C SER A 142 9.10 9.05 3.61
N PRO A 143 9.71 7.86 3.44
CA PRO A 143 9.28 6.90 2.43
C PRO A 143 7.86 6.41 2.76
N ASN A 144 6.91 6.66 1.87
CA ASN A 144 5.49 6.26 1.96
C ASN A 144 5.35 4.75 1.70
N GLY A 145 5.82 4.35 0.53
CA GLY A 145 5.69 2.99 0.02
C GLY A 145 6.99 2.45 -0.55
N ALA A 146 7.12 1.12 -0.52
CA ALA A 146 8.24 0.40 -1.14
C ALA A 146 7.73 -0.89 -1.81
N PHE A 147 7.40 -0.78 -3.10
CA PHE A 147 6.75 -1.84 -3.85
C PHE A 147 7.75 -2.63 -4.70
N PRO A 148 7.62 -3.96 -4.77
CA PRO A 148 8.42 -4.77 -5.67
C PRO A 148 8.22 -4.40 -7.15
N ILE A 149 9.27 -4.49 -7.97
CA ILE A 149 9.19 -4.29 -9.43
C ILE A 149 9.68 -5.50 -10.23
N SER A 150 9.29 -5.56 -11.51
CA SER A 150 9.79 -6.53 -12.48
C SER A 150 11.31 -6.38 -12.63
N GLY A 151 12.05 -7.43 -12.26
CA GLY A 151 13.52 -7.42 -12.24
C GLY A 151 14.12 -7.65 -10.87
N GLY A 152 13.31 -7.62 -9.80
CA GLY A 152 13.73 -8.01 -8.45
C GLY A 152 14.19 -6.85 -7.56
N GLY A 153 13.98 -5.60 -7.99
CA GLY A 153 14.23 -4.41 -7.17
C GLY A 153 12.95 -3.88 -6.54
N ALA A 154 12.91 -2.57 -6.28
CA ALA A 154 11.75 -1.88 -5.72
C ALA A 154 11.58 -0.48 -6.32
N VAL A 155 10.35 0.00 -6.31
CA VAL A 155 10.01 1.42 -6.47
C VAL A 155 9.62 1.95 -5.10
N VAL A 156 10.16 3.10 -4.73
CA VAL A 156 9.96 3.74 -3.43
C VAL A 156 9.37 5.12 -3.67
N THR A 157 8.28 5.46 -3.00
CA THR A 157 7.77 6.84 -3.00
C THR A 157 8.20 7.55 -1.73
N GLU A 158 8.68 8.78 -1.84
CA GLU A 158 9.00 9.65 -0.71
C GLU A 158 8.06 10.85 -0.68
N ILE A 159 7.47 11.12 0.48
CA ILE A 159 6.56 12.25 0.68
C ILE A 159 7.33 13.58 0.63
N ASN A 160 8.47 13.66 1.33
CA ASN A 160 9.25 14.88 1.40
C ASN A 160 10.03 15.07 0.11
N GLY A 161 9.55 15.99 -0.73
CA GLY A 161 10.18 16.27 -2.02
C GLY A 161 9.67 15.40 -3.16
N ASP A 162 8.49 14.78 -2.99
CA ASP A 162 7.68 14.19 -4.06
C ASP A 162 8.44 13.22 -4.97
N TRP A 163 9.36 12.43 -4.38
CA TRP A 163 10.25 11.55 -5.14
C TRP A 163 9.64 10.18 -5.38
N VAL A 164 9.90 9.65 -6.58
CA VAL A 164 9.76 8.24 -6.91
C VAL A 164 11.13 7.70 -7.30
N ASP A 165 11.64 6.78 -6.50
CA ASP A 165 12.93 6.14 -6.67
C ASP A 165 12.80 4.72 -7.17
N VAL A 166 13.60 4.36 -8.17
CA VAL A 166 13.60 3.02 -8.77
C VAL A 166 14.94 2.36 -8.52
N PHE A 167 14.92 1.29 -7.74
CA PHE A 167 16.10 0.46 -7.47
C PHE A 167 16.09 -0.80 -8.30
N ASP A 168 17.26 -1.20 -8.80
CA ASP A 168 17.45 -2.55 -9.32
C ASP A 168 17.62 -3.59 -8.18
N ARG A 169 17.64 -4.87 -8.53
CA ARG A 169 17.81 -5.97 -7.55
C ARG A 169 19.11 -5.91 -6.73
N ASN A 170 20.13 -5.20 -7.21
CA ASN A 170 21.41 -5.09 -6.53
C ASN A 170 21.47 -3.86 -5.60
N GLY A 171 20.36 -3.13 -5.45
CA GLY A 171 20.28 -1.92 -4.63
C GLY A 171 20.81 -0.67 -5.32
N LYS A 172 21.05 -0.72 -6.64
CA LYS A 172 21.46 0.47 -7.39
C LYS A 172 20.24 1.32 -7.72
N LEU A 173 20.28 2.60 -7.37
CA LEU A 173 19.33 3.60 -7.84
C LEU A 173 19.48 3.78 -9.37
N THR A 174 18.40 3.54 -10.11
CA THR A 174 18.36 3.59 -11.57
C THR A 174 17.59 4.78 -12.11
N ALA A 175 16.65 5.31 -11.32
CA ALA A 175 15.95 6.55 -11.59
C ALA A 175 15.48 7.16 -10.25
N ALA A 176 15.42 8.48 -10.22
CA ALA A 176 14.76 9.29 -9.19
C ALA A 176 13.98 10.37 -9.94
N THR A 177 12.68 10.49 -9.71
CA THR A 177 11.80 11.32 -10.53
C THR A 177 10.65 11.87 -9.72
N ASN A 178 10.31 13.15 -9.94
CA ASN A 178 9.07 13.72 -9.44
C ASN A 178 7.92 13.43 -10.42
N PRO A 179 6.82 12.79 -10.00
CA PRO A 179 5.63 12.63 -10.83
C PRO A 179 5.07 14.01 -11.22
N PRO A 180 5.00 14.37 -12.51
CA PRO A 180 4.76 15.76 -12.90
C PRO A 180 3.45 16.35 -12.36
N GLY A 181 3.56 17.33 -11.47
CA GLY A 181 2.41 18.07 -10.93
C GLY A 181 1.62 17.32 -9.87
N TYR A 182 2.18 16.28 -9.25
CA TYR A 182 1.68 15.69 -8.00
C TYR A 182 2.61 16.10 -6.87
N GLY A 183 2.07 16.80 -5.87
CA GLY A 183 2.83 17.35 -4.76
C GLY A 183 2.95 16.39 -3.58
N TYR A 184 2.05 15.42 -3.51
CA TYR A 184 2.09 14.31 -2.56
C TYR A 184 1.82 13.02 -3.32
N PRO A 185 2.82 12.50 -4.06
CA PRO A 185 2.72 11.13 -4.54
C PRO A 185 2.68 10.17 -3.34
N SER A 186 1.65 9.32 -3.30
CA SER A 186 1.48 8.31 -2.24
C SER A 186 2.05 6.97 -2.71
N ASP A 187 1.23 5.98 -3.05
CA ASP A 187 1.78 4.68 -3.43
C ASP A 187 2.06 4.57 -4.92
N THR A 188 3.35 4.44 -5.23
CA THR A 188 3.80 4.16 -6.58
C THR A 188 4.10 2.68 -6.75
N ASN A 189 3.46 2.03 -7.70
CA ASN A 189 3.72 0.64 -8.06
C ASN A 189 4.02 0.47 -9.56
N GLU A 190 4.68 -0.62 -9.93
CA GLU A 190 4.95 -0.88 -11.34
C GLU A 190 3.70 -1.47 -12.03
N VAL A 191 3.34 -0.93 -13.20
CA VAL A 191 2.31 -1.48 -14.10
C VAL A 191 2.88 -2.58 -14.99
N ARG A 192 4.02 -2.28 -15.59
CA ARG A 192 4.83 -3.14 -16.46
C ARG A 192 6.27 -2.60 -16.44
N PRO A 193 7.28 -3.37 -16.87
CA PRO A 193 8.67 -2.92 -16.87
C PRO A 193 8.86 -1.47 -17.35
N GLY A 194 9.30 -0.60 -16.44
CA GLY A 194 9.60 0.81 -16.70
C GLY A 194 8.40 1.76 -16.78
N VAL A 195 7.20 1.30 -16.41
CA VAL A 195 6.00 2.15 -16.28
C VAL A 195 5.42 2.00 -14.88
N TYR A 196 5.24 3.13 -14.24
CA TYR A 196 4.79 3.25 -12.87
C TYR A 196 3.43 3.94 -12.81
N LEU A 197 2.63 3.55 -11.83
CA LEU A 197 1.34 4.12 -11.51
C LEU A 197 1.42 4.72 -10.11
N THR A 198 1.03 5.98 -9.97
CA THR A 198 0.97 6.68 -8.68
C THR A 198 -0.37 7.39 -8.57
N VAL A 199 -0.69 7.77 -7.34
CA VAL A 199 -1.77 8.72 -7.03
C VAL A 199 -1.21 10.00 -6.41
N ASP A 200 -2.03 11.04 -6.33
CA ASP A 200 -1.74 12.30 -5.62
C ASP A 200 -2.68 12.42 -4.43
N TYR A 201 -2.14 12.34 -3.21
CA TYR A 201 -2.90 12.40 -1.95
C TYR A 201 -3.29 13.87 -1.63
N GLU A 202 -4.12 14.43 -2.51
CA GLU A 202 -4.55 15.83 -2.50
C GLU A 202 -6.05 15.96 -2.86
N GLN A 203 -6.59 17.18 -2.76
CA GLN A 203 -7.88 17.53 -3.35
C GLN A 203 -7.79 18.83 -4.19
N PRO A 204 -8.04 18.77 -5.52
CA PRO A 204 -8.38 17.58 -6.31
C PRO A 204 -7.19 16.62 -6.43
N GLY A 205 -7.42 15.33 -6.16
CA GLY A 205 -6.43 14.29 -6.35
C GLY A 205 -6.37 13.77 -7.78
N GLY A 206 -5.49 12.81 -8.05
CA GLY A 206 -5.37 12.21 -9.37
C GLY A 206 -4.67 10.86 -9.38
N ILE A 207 -4.75 10.18 -10.52
CA ILE A 207 -4.03 8.94 -10.83
C ILE A 207 -3.19 9.15 -12.09
N MET A 208 -1.94 8.70 -12.10
CA MET A 208 -1.02 8.88 -13.23
C MET A 208 -0.21 7.64 -13.53
N GLU A 209 -0.15 7.27 -14.82
CA GLU A 209 0.92 6.41 -15.34
C GLU A 209 2.04 7.27 -15.94
N PHE A 210 3.28 6.94 -15.62
CA PHE A 210 4.48 7.64 -16.12
C PHE A 210 5.66 6.68 -16.29
N ASP A 211 6.67 7.08 -17.07
CA ASP A 211 7.93 6.34 -17.18
C ASP A 211 9.01 6.85 -16.22
N ALA A 212 10.14 6.14 -16.16
CA ALA A 212 11.29 6.47 -15.29
C ALA A 212 11.96 7.82 -15.58
N HIS A 213 11.51 8.56 -16.59
CA HIS A 213 11.99 9.91 -16.92
C HIS A 213 10.92 10.98 -16.63
N GLY A 214 9.81 10.61 -15.98
CA GLY A 214 8.70 11.51 -15.68
C GLY A 214 7.82 11.81 -16.89
N LYS A 215 7.92 11.04 -17.99
CA LYS A 215 7.00 11.21 -19.10
C LYS A 215 5.65 10.64 -18.72
N VAL A 216 4.65 11.51 -18.63
CA VAL A 216 3.25 11.12 -18.44
C VAL A 216 2.77 10.28 -19.63
N LEU A 217 2.25 9.09 -19.35
CA LEU A 217 1.67 8.17 -20.32
C LEU A 217 0.14 8.20 -20.29
N TRP A 218 -0.43 8.35 -19.10
CA TRP A 218 -1.86 8.51 -18.88
C TRP A 218 -2.09 9.29 -17.58
N ARG A 219 -3.19 10.05 -17.51
CA ARG A 219 -3.60 10.77 -16.30
C ARG A 219 -5.12 10.76 -16.20
N TYR A 220 -5.62 10.43 -15.02
CA TYR A 220 -7.00 10.60 -14.61
C TYR A 220 -7.06 11.61 -13.47
N ALA A 221 -7.59 12.80 -13.77
CA ALA A 221 -7.77 13.90 -12.83
C ALA A 221 -9.15 14.53 -13.10
N PRO A 222 -10.24 13.81 -12.77
CA PRO A 222 -11.60 14.29 -12.99
C PRO A 222 -11.90 15.50 -12.11
N SER A 223 -12.95 16.24 -12.47
CA SER A 223 -13.49 17.36 -11.69
C SER A 223 -14.99 17.18 -11.49
N GLY A 224 -15.58 17.86 -10.50
CA GLY A 224 -17.01 17.81 -10.25
C GLY A 224 -17.42 16.51 -9.54
N PRO A 225 -18.52 15.84 -9.91
CA PRO A 225 -19.02 14.67 -9.17
C PRO A 225 -18.05 13.48 -9.06
N ASP A 226 -17.10 13.39 -9.98
CA ASP A 226 -16.10 12.32 -10.02
C ASP A 226 -14.73 12.76 -9.48
N GLU A 227 -14.58 14.01 -9.02
CA GLU A 227 -13.33 14.53 -8.42
C GLU A 227 -12.82 13.62 -7.31
N LEU A 228 -11.53 13.31 -7.34
CA LEU A 228 -10.88 12.48 -6.32
C LEU A 228 -10.48 13.32 -5.12
N ASN A 229 -10.56 12.73 -3.93
CA ASN A 229 -10.27 13.38 -2.67
C ASN A 229 -9.36 12.49 -1.83
N HIS A 230 -8.06 12.83 -1.87
CA HIS A 230 -6.97 12.11 -1.19
C HIS A 230 -6.94 10.61 -1.51
N PRO A 231 -6.83 10.20 -2.79
CA PRO A 231 -6.51 8.80 -3.11
C PRO A 231 -5.09 8.46 -2.60
N SER A 232 -4.91 7.33 -1.91
CA SER A 232 -3.60 6.88 -1.39
C SER A 232 -2.97 5.73 -2.20
N LEU A 233 -3.77 4.87 -2.86
CA LEU A 233 -3.26 3.75 -3.66
C LEU A 233 -4.04 3.56 -4.98
N ALA A 234 -3.31 3.15 -6.02
CA ALA A 234 -3.90 2.63 -7.25
C ALA A 234 -3.16 1.38 -7.74
N LEU A 235 -3.92 0.39 -8.23
CA LEU A 235 -3.40 -0.87 -8.77
C LEU A 235 -3.90 -1.10 -10.21
N PRO A 236 -3.02 -1.51 -11.13
CA PRO A 236 -3.44 -1.92 -12.46
C PRO A 236 -4.20 -3.25 -12.41
N LEU A 237 -5.29 -3.35 -13.17
CA LEU A 237 -6.09 -4.56 -13.30
C LEU A 237 -5.66 -5.37 -14.55
N PRO A 238 -5.83 -6.71 -14.56
CA PRO A 238 -5.45 -7.56 -15.70
C PRO A 238 -6.12 -7.20 -17.04
N ASN A 239 -7.27 -6.53 -17.00
CA ASN A 239 -7.99 -6.07 -18.19
C ASN A 239 -7.54 -4.69 -18.69
N GLY A 240 -6.56 -4.06 -18.02
CA GLY A 240 -6.05 -2.73 -18.35
C GLY A 240 -6.82 -1.57 -17.71
N ASP A 241 -7.81 -1.85 -16.86
CA ASP A 241 -8.44 -0.83 -16.02
C ASP A 241 -7.56 -0.55 -14.78
N VAL A 242 -7.89 0.50 -14.02
CA VAL A 242 -7.16 0.88 -12.80
C VAL A 242 -8.11 0.88 -11.61
N LEU A 243 -7.76 0.10 -10.58
CA LEU A 243 -8.41 0.10 -9.28
C LEU A 243 -7.77 1.18 -8.41
N ALA A 244 -8.56 1.98 -7.69
CA ALA A 244 -8.05 2.95 -6.72
C ALA A 244 -9.04 3.14 -5.57
N ASN A 245 -8.53 3.41 -4.39
CA ASN A 245 -9.27 4.04 -3.31
C ASN A 245 -9.40 5.55 -3.57
N ASP A 246 -10.42 6.13 -2.95
CA ASP A 246 -10.75 7.54 -2.99
C ASP A 246 -11.28 7.89 -1.60
N ASP A 247 -10.32 8.13 -0.71
CA ASP A 247 -10.41 7.91 0.73
C ASP A 247 -11.49 8.77 1.34
N TYR A 248 -11.38 10.07 1.09
CA TYR A 248 -12.28 11.06 1.70
C TYR A 248 -13.62 11.14 0.96
N ASN A 249 -13.72 10.48 -0.20
CA ASN A 249 -15.01 10.16 -0.82
C ASN A 249 -15.60 8.83 -0.36
N HIS A 250 -14.91 8.08 0.52
CA HIS A 250 -15.40 6.86 1.16
C HIS A 250 -15.81 5.77 0.17
N ARG A 251 -14.99 5.61 -0.88
CA ARG A 251 -15.25 4.64 -1.94
C ARG A 251 -13.95 4.05 -2.47
N VAL A 252 -14.11 2.93 -3.16
CA VAL A 252 -13.12 2.34 -4.04
C VAL A 252 -13.72 2.34 -5.44
N ILE A 253 -12.95 2.70 -6.45
CA ILE A 253 -13.37 2.87 -7.84
C ILE A 253 -12.52 1.99 -8.77
N VAL A 254 -13.10 1.65 -9.93
CA VAL A 254 -12.35 1.16 -11.08
C VAL A 254 -12.54 2.15 -12.21
N VAL A 255 -11.44 2.63 -12.77
CA VAL A 255 -11.39 3.57 -13.88
C VAL A 255 -10.98 2.83 -15.15
N ASP A 256 -11.65 3.10 -16.27
CA ASP A 256 -11.23 2.65 -17.60
C ASP A 256 -10.37 3.75 -18.26
N PRO A 257 -9.05 3.55 -18.42
CA PRO A 257 -8.15 4.53 -19.03
C PRO A 257 -8.49 4.87 -20.49
N ARG A 258 -9.23 4.01 -21.20
CA ARG A 258 -9.62 4.21 -22.61
C ARG A 258 -10.74 5.24 -22.74
N THR A 259 -11.55 5.41 -21.70
CA THR A 259 -12.70 6.33 -21.70
C THR A 259 -12.61 7.41 -20.62
N ASN A 260 -11.65 7.31 -19.69
CA ASN A 260 -11.52 8.14 -18.49
C ASN A 260 -12.82 8.22 -17.69
N ARG A 261 -13.42 7.05 -17.44
CA ARG A 261 -14.66 6.92 -16.67
C ARG A 261 -14.50 5.93 -15.55
N ILE A 262 -15.15 6.21 -14.43
CA ILE A 262 -15.43 5.22 -13.40
C ILE A 262 -16.40 4.20 -13.99
N VAL A 263 -15.97 2.94 -14.09
CA VAL A 263 -16.76 1.82 -14.63
C VAL A 263 -17.28 0.89 -13.53
N TRP A 264 -16.76 1.03 -12.31
CA TRP A 264 -17.25 0.32 -11.13
C TRP A 264 -16.94 1.11 -9.86
N GLN A 265 -17.77 0.96 -8.83
CA GLN A 265 -17.57 1.57 -7.52
C GLN A 265 -18.10 0.66 -6.40
N TYR A 266 -17.45 0.69 -5.25
CA TYR A 266 -17.99 0.22 -3.97
C TYR A 266 -17.79 1.29 -2.89
N GLY A 267 -18.80 1.51 -2.05
CA GLY A 267 -18.91 2.75 -1.28
C GLY A 267 -19.86 3.75 -1.95
N HIS A 268 -20.32 4.73 -1.17
CA HIS A 268 -21.19 5.79 -1.63
C HIS A 268 -20.43 7.12 -1.52
N THR A 269 -20.22 7.80 -2.64
CA THR A 269 -19.39 9.02 -2.71
C THR A 269 -19.81 10.04 -1.65
N GLY A 270 -18.88 10.39 -0.77
CA GLY A 270 -19.07 11.36 0.31
C GLY A 270 -19.98 10.88 1.45
N VAL A 271 -20.33 9.59 1.51
CA VAL A 271 -21.20 9.02 2.55
C VAL A 271 -20.49 7.90 3.29
N THR A 272 -20.07 8.18 4.53
CA THR A 272 -19.49 7.17 5.42
C THR A 272 -20.53 6.14 5.89
N GLY A 273 -20.08 4.92 6.19
CA GLY A 273 -20.91 3.95 6.91
C GLY A 273 -20.25 2.59 7.09
N THR A 274 -20.89 1.75 7.92
CA THR A 274 -20.44 0.38 8.21
C THR A 274 -21.33 -0.70 7.58
N SER A 275 -22.49 -0.32 7.03
CA SER A 275 -23.42 -1.24 6.37
C SER A 275 -22.81 -1.80 5.07
N PRO A 276 -23.29 -2.96 4.56
CA PRO A 276 -22.87 -3.44 3.24
C PRO A 276 -23.07 -2.36 2.17
N GLY A 277 -22.09 -2.17 1.29
CA GLY A 277 -22.07 -1.11 0.29
C GLY A 277 -21.48 0.23 0.76
N TYR A 278 -21.18 0.39 2.05
CA TYR A 278 -20.58 1.59 2.62
C TYR A 278 -19.16 1.33 3.15
N LEU A 279 -18.32 2.35 3.04
CA LEU A 279 -16.97 2.41 3.58
C LEU A 279 -16.82 3.68 4.41
N ASN A 280 -15.73 3.80 5.14
CA ASN A 280 -15.37 5.00 5.89
C ASN A 280 -13.85 5.17 5.79
N ASN A 281 -13.44 6.04 4.85
CA ASN A 281 -12.03 6.31 4.55
C ASN A 281 -11.28 5.00 4.24
N PRO A 282 -11.57 4.34 3.10
CA PRO A 282 -10.77 3.21 2.66
C PRO A 282 -9.40 3.71 2.18
N ASP A 283 -8.33 3.02 2.57
CA ASP A 283 -6.96 3.46 2.30
C ASP A 283 -6.26 2.39 1.44
N GLY A 284 -6.12 1.16 1.95
CA GLY A 284 -5.58 0.05 1.16
C GLY A 284 -6.56 -0.75 0.29
N VAL A 285 -6.08 -1.26 -0.86
CA VAL A 285 -6.78 -2.21 -1.74
C VAL A 285 -5.84 -3.25 -2.34
N ASP A 286 -6.33 -4.50 -2.52
CA ASP A 286 -5.60 -5.53 -3.27
C ASP A 286 -6.54 -6.52 -3.98
N LEU A 287 -6.05 -7.20 -5.01
CA LEU A 287 -6.78 -8.26 -5.69
C LEU A 287 -6.52 -9.61 -5.04
N ALA A 288 -7.54 -10.47 -5.05
CA ALA A 288 -7.33 -11.85 -4.61
C ALA A 288 -6.37 -12.59 -5.56
N SER A 289 -5.63 -13.56 -5.02
CA SER A 289 -4.78 -14.45 -5.81
C SER A 289 -5.60 -15.13 -6.94
N PRO A 290 -5.06 -15.29 -8.16
CA PRO A 290 -3.66 -15.10 -8.59
C PRO A 290 -3.31 -13.67 -9.05
N HIS A 291 -4.13 -12.67 -8.72
CA HIS A 291 -3.95 -11.30 -9.21
C HIS A 291 -3.49 -10.32 -8.14
N SER A 292 -3.22 -10.78 -6.91
CA SER A 292 -2.67 -9.96 -5.83
C SER A 292 -1.38 -9.24 -6.26
N LEU A 293 -1.08 -8.12 -5.61
CA LEU A 293 0.13 -7.35 -5.90
C LEU A 293 1.38 -8.24 -5.90
N ILE A 294 1.57 -9.03 -4.83
CA ILE A 294 2.75 -9.90 -4.71
C ILE A 294 2.77 -11.06 -5.72
N ASP A 295 1.62 -11.47 -6.26
CA ASP A 295 1.59 -12.50 -7.31
C ASP A 295 2.26 -12.03 -8.60
N ARG A 296 2.27 -10.72 -8.86
CA ARG A 296 2.90 -10.11 -10.04
C ARG A 296 4.43 -10.12 -9.96
N PHE A 297 5.01 -10.25 -8.75
CA PHE A 297 6.45 -10.10 -8.52
C PHE A 297 7.09 -11.31 -7.80
N PRO A 298 6.99 -12.54 -8.36
CA PRO A 298 7.43 -13.77 -7.68
C PRO A 298 8.94 -13.88 -7.46
N GLY A 299 9.75 -13.05 -8.14
CA GLY A 299 11.21 -13.10 -8.09
C GLY A 299 11.86 -12.29 -6.97
N VAL A 300 11.08 -11.45 -6.27
CA VAL A 300 11.60 -10.52 -5.24
C VAL A 300 11.75 -11.27 -3.91
N ARG A 301 12.87 -11.04 -3.22
CA ARG A 301 13.28 -11.83 -2.03
C ARG A 301 13.65 -11.00 -0.81
N GLY A 302 13.76 -9.69 -0.93
CA GLY A 302 14.12 -8.80 0.16
C GLY A 302 14.10 -7.36 -0.31
N LEU A 303 14.66 -6.46 0.50
CA LEU A 303 14.97 -5.11 0.06
C LEU A 303 16.01 -5.15 -1.08
N PRO A 304 16.02 -4.14 -1.99
CA PRO A 304 17.03 -4.04 -3.03
C PRO A 304 18.46 -4.16 -2.47
N GLY A 305 19.26 -5.08 -3.02
CA GLY A 305 20.64 -5.32 -2.58
C GLY A 305 20.82 -6.33 -1.44
N HIS A 306 19.75 -6.96 -0.95
CA HIS A 306 19.77 -7.93 0.16
C HIS A 306 19.21 -9.32 -0.19
#